data_AF-A0A625G420-F1
#
_entry.id   AF-A0A625G420-F1
#
_cell.length_a   1.000
_cell.length_b   1.000
_cell.length_c   1.000
_cell.angle_alpha   90.00
_cell.angle_beta   90.00
_cell.angle_gamma   90.00
#
_symmetry.space_group_name_H-M   'P 1'
#
loop_
_entity.id
_entity.type
_entity.pdbx_description
1 polymer ?
#
loop_
_entity_poly.entity_id
_entity_poly.type
_entity_poly.pdbx_seq_one_letter_code
_entity_poly.pdbx_strand_id
1 'polypeptide(L)'
;LLPDAAPLLGMFCFGNLMRESGVVERLSDTVQNGLINIVTIFLGLSVGAKLVADKFLQPQTLGILLLGVIAFGIGTAAGVLMAKLLNLCSKNKINPLIGSAGVSAVPMAARVSNKVGLESDPQNFLLMHAMGPNVAGVIGSAIAAGVMLKYVLAM
;
A
#
# COMPACT_ATOMS: atom_id res chain seq x y z
N LEU A 1 -15.49 13.51 6.76
CA LEU A 1 -15.53 12.10 6.27
C LEU A 1 -15.72 12.10 4.75
N LEU A 2 -15.30 11.03 4.08
CA LEU A 2 -15.02 11.00 2.65
C LEU A 2 -15.82 9.86 1.95
N PRO A 3 -17.08 10.11 1.54
CA PRO A 3 -17.94 9.06 0.97
C PRO A 3 -17.39 8.51 -0.35
N ASP A 4 -16.60 9.29 -1.09
CA ASP A 4 -16.01 8.87 -2.38
C ASP A 4 -14.97 7.74 -2.23
N ALA A 5 -14.44 7.51 -1.01
CA ALA A 5 -13.60 6.35 -0.71
C ALA A 5 -14.39 5.08 -0.36
N ALA A 6 -15.71 5.17 -0.20
CA ALA A 6 -16.56 4.04 0.18
C ALA A 6 -16.44 2.81 -0.73
N PRO A 7 -16.40 2.91 -2.08
CA PRO A 7 -16.24 1.72 -2.93
C PRO A 7 -14.88 1.03 -2.74
N LEU A 8 -13.84 1.78 -2.38
CA LEU A 8 -12.50 1.23 -2.16
C LEU A 8 -12.39 0.60 -0.76
N LEU A 9 -12.63 1.40 0.29
CA LEU A 9 -12.51 0.94 1.68
C LEU A 9 -13.60 -0.05 2.06
N GLY A 10 -14.80 0.07 1.49
CA GLY A 10 -15.90 -0.88 1.72
C GLY A 10 -15.57 -2.28 1.23
N MET A 11 -15.07 -2.41 -0.01
CA MET A 11 -14.65 -3.70 -0.56
C MET A 11 -13.43 -4.27 0.16
N PHE A 12 -12.49 -3.40 0.57
CA PHE A 12 -11.37 -3.80 1.42
C PHE A 12 -11.85 -4.37 2.77
N CYS A 13 -12.76 -3.67 3.46
CA CYS A 13 -13.31 -4.11 4.73
C CYS A 13 -14.14 -5.38 4.60
N PHE A 14 -14.85 -5.59 3.50
CA PHE A 14 -15.57 -6.85 3.26
C PHE A 14 -14.62 -8.05 3.16
N GLY A 15 -13.50 -7.89 2.45
CA GLY A 15 -12.42 -8.88 2.43
C GLY A 15 -11.86 -9.17 3.83
N ASN A 16 -11.59 -8.11 4.60
CA ASN A 16 -11.11 -8.24 5.98
C ASN A 16 -12.13 -8.95 6.89
N LEU A 17 -13.41 -8.60 6.78
CA LEU A 17 -14.48 -9.22 7.57
C LEU A 17 -14.61 -10.71 7.26
N MET A 18 -14.55 -11.12 5.98
CA MET A 18 -14.59 -12.55 5.63
C MET A 18 -13.43 -13.33 6.24
N ARG A 19 -12.22 -12.73 6.29
CA ARG A 19 -11.04 -13.34 6.89
C ARG A 19 -11.15 -13.45 8.41
N GLU A 20 -11.56 -12.38 9.08
CA GLU A 20 -11.59 -12.29 10.55
C GLU A 20 -12.84 -12.94 11.17
N SER A 21 -13.93 -13.09 10.40
CA SER A 21 -15.20 -13.64 10.92
C SER A 21 -15.14 -15.13 11.25
N GLY A 22 -14.21 -15.91 10.68
CA GLY A 22 -13.99 -17.34 10.96
C GLY A 22 -15.12 -18.31 10.55
N VAL A 23 -16.33 -17.83 10.25
CA VAL A 23 -17.48 -18.68 9.87
C VAL A 23 -17.65 -18.86 8.37
N VAL A 24 -16.94 -18.07 7.56
CA VAL A 24 -17.03 -18.07 6.09
C VAL A 24 -15.70 -18.51 5.44
N GLU A 25 -15.04 -19.52 6.00
CA GLU A 25 -13.73 -20.02 5.53
C GLU A 25 -13.72 -20.30 4.02
N ARG A 26 -14.71 -21.03 3.52
CA ARG A 26 -14.84 -21.32 2.08
C ARG A 26 -14.88 -20.05 1.21
N LEU A 27 -15.55 -19.00 1.67
CA LEU A 27 -15.63 -17.74 0.91
C LEU A 27 -14.30 -17.00 1.00
N SER A 28 -13.72 -16.86 2.19
CA SER A 28 -12.40 -16.23 2.37
C SER A 28 -11.33 -16.90 1.51
N ASP A 29 -11.27 -18.23 1.51
CA ASP A 29 -10.33 -19.01 0.71
C ASP A 29 -10.57 -18.90 -0.80
N THR A 30 -11.85 -18.89 -1.21
CA THR A 30 -12.19 -18.69 -2.62
C THR A 30 -11.80 -17.30 -3.08
N VAL A 31 -11.98 -16.27 -2.24
CA VAL A 31 -11.62 -14.88 -2.56
C VAL A 31 -10.11 -14.74 -2.71
N GLN A 32 -9.31 -15.15 -1.71
CA GLN A 32 -7.86 -14.95 -1.73
C GLN A 32 -7.10 -15.82 -2.74
N ASN A 33 -7.70 -16.95 -3.17
CA ASN A 33 -7.10 -17.85 -4.15
C ASN A 33 -7.83 -17.80 -5.49
N GLY A 34 -8.96 -18.51 -5.61
CA GLY A 34 -9.63 -18.77 -6.88
C GLY A 34 -10.09 -17.49 -7.60
N LEU A 35 -10.82 -16.63 -6.90
CA LEU A 35 -11.40 -15.42 -7.48
C LEU A 35 -10.34 -14.40 -7.85
N ILE A 36 -9.39 -14.10 -6.95
CA ILE A 36 -8.30 -13.16 -7.23
C ILE A 36 -7.47 -13.63 -8.43
N ASN A 37 -7.17 -14.93 -8.55
CA ASN A 37 -6.39 -15.43 -9.69
C ASN A 37 -7.12 -15.23 -11.03
N ILE A 38 -8.44 -15.43 -11.07
CA ILE A 38 -9.24 -15.21 -12.29
C ILE A 38 -9.33 -13.72 -12.63
N VAL A 39 -9.71 -12.89 -11.66
CA VAL A 39 -9.90 -11.44 -11.89
C VAL A 39 -8.57 -10.76 -12.22
N THR A 40 -7.45 -11.21 -11.64
CA THR A 40 -6.11 -10.68 -11.95
C THR A 40 -5.71 -10.94 -13.39
N ILE A 41 -6.03 -12.11 -13.95
CA ILE A 41 -5.78 -12.41 -15.37
C ILE A 41 -6.56 -11.42 -16.24
N PHE A 42 -7.87 -11.28 -16.01
CA PHE A 42 -8.69 -10.36 -16.81
C PHE A 42 -8.27 -8.90 -16.66
N LEU A 43 -7.91 -8.47 -15.45
CA LEU A 43 -7.37 -7.13 -15.21
C LEU A 43 -6.04 -6.93 -15.95
N GLY A 44 -5.14 -7.91 -15.90
CA GLY A 44 -3.85 -7.87 -16.59
C GLY A 44 -4.00 -7.74 -18.11
N LEU A 45 -4.89 -8.54 -18.71
CA LEU A 45 -5.21 -8.41 -20.14
C LEU A 45 -5.84 -7.04 -20.45
N SER A 46 -6.73 -6.55 -19.58
CA SER A 46 -7.41 -5.26 -19.79
C SER A 46 -6.46 -4.07 -19.69
N VAL A 47 -5.48 -4.12 -18.76
CA VAL A 47 -4.41 -3.11 -18.66
C VAL A 47 -3.48 -3.22 -19.85
N GLY A 48 -3.09 -4.44 -20.24
CA GLY A 48 -2.27 -4.70 -21.43
C GLY A 48 -2.92 -4.19 -22.72
N ALA A 49 -4.24 -4.29 -22.83
CA ALA A 49 -5.00 -3.76 -23.96
C ALA A 49 -4.93 -2.22 -24.08
N LYS A 50 -4.51 -1.50 -23.03
CA LYS A 50 -4.25 -0.05 -23.08
C LYS A 50 -2.81 0.31 -23.44
N LEU A 51 -1.90 -0.67 -23.55
CA LEU A 51 -0.51 -0.48 -23.97
C LEU A 51 -0.34 -0.40 -25.49
N VAL A 52 -1.24 0.31 -26.15
CA VAL A 52 -1.17 0.52 -27.60
C VAL A 52 -0.24 1.71 -27.89
N ALA A 53 0.46 1.69 -29.03
CA ALA A 53 1.63 2.55 -29.26
C ALA A 53 1.34 4.05 -29.10
N ASP A 54 0.18 4.54 -29.54
CA ASP A 54 -0.21 5.94 -29.43
C ASP A 54 -0.51 6.39 -27.99
N LYS A 55 -0.77 5.46 -27.06
CA LYS A 55 -0.96 5.73 -25.63
C LYS A 55 0.31 5.56 -24.82
N PHE A 56 1.18 4.62 -25.21
CA PHE A 56 2.41 4.33 -24.48
C PHE A 56 3.60 5.17 -24.92
N LEU A 57 3.79 5.39 -26.22
CA LEU A 57 4.90 6.18 -26.77
C LEU A 57 4.57 7.67 -26.80
N GLN A 58 4.20 8.20 -25.63
CA GLN A 58 3.90 9.61 -25.42
C GLN A 58 4.91 10.24 -24.47
N PRO A 59 5.30 11.52 -24.64
CA PRO A 59 6.20 12.19 -23.71
C PRO A 59 5.66 12.21 -22.26
N GLN A 60 4.34 12.13 -22.09
CA GLN A 60 3.68 12.01 -20.79
C GLN A 60 4.08 10.72 -20.05
N THR A 61 4.29 9.59 -20.75
CA THR A 61 4.64 8.33 -20.08
C THR A 61 6.05 8.35 -19.48
N LEU A 62 6.99 9.04 -20.14
CA LEU A 62 8.31 9.29 -19.56
C LEU A 62 8.20 10.09 -18.25
N GLY A 63 7.30 11.09 -18.21
CA GLY A 63 6.99 11.84 -16.99
C GLY A 63 6.48 10.94 -15.87
N ILE A 64 5.55 10.02 -16.16
CA ILE A 64 5.02 9.07 -15.17
C ILE A 64 6.13 8.18 -14.61
N LEU A 65 7.02 7.66 -15.46
CA LEU A 65 8.12 6.79 -15.03
C LEU A 65 9.10 7.52 -14.09
N LEU A 66 9.50 8.74 -14.44
CA LEU A 66 10.41 9.54 -13.62
C LEU A 66 9.77 9.98 -12.30
N LEU A 67 8.53 10.47 -12.35
CA LEU A 67 7.79 10.86 -11.15
C LEU A 67 7.52 9.68 -10.23
N GLY A 68 7.32 8.47 -10.76
CA GLY A 68 7.12 7.26 -9.96
C GLY A 68 8.30 6.94 -9.04
N VAL A 69 9.53 7.06 -9.55
CA VAL A 69 10.75 6.84 -8.73
C VAL A 69 10.86 7.88 -7.62
N ILE A 70 10.64 9.15 -7.96
CA ILE A 70 10.70 10.25 -7.01
C ILE A 70 9.58 10.12 -5.95
N ALA A 71 8.39 9.68 -6.35
CA ALA A 71 7.27 9.46 -5.44
C ALA A 71 7.59 8.44 -4.34
N PHE A 72 8.24 7.31 -4.68
CA PHE A 72 8.71 6.36 -3.66
C PHE A 72 9.81 6.95 -2.77
N GLY A 73 10.72 7.75 -3.33
CA GLY A 73 11.75 8.46 -2.56
C GLY A 73 11.15 9.42 -1.52
N ILE A 74 10.18 10.24 -1.93
CA ILE A 74 9.48 11.16 -1.03
C ILE A 74 8.64 10.38 0.00
N GLY A 75 7.92 9.35 -0.42
CA GLY A 75 7.06 8.55 0.47
C GLY A 75 7.86 7.85 1.58
N THR A 76 8.98 7.22 1.23
CA THR A 76 9.87 6.60 2.22
C THR A 76 10.51 7.62 3.15
N ALA A 77 11.01 8.74 2.61
CA ALA A 77 11.61 9.83 3.38
C ALA A 77 10.61 10.45 4.36
N ALA A 78 9.39 10.75 3.91
CA ALA A 78 8.32 11.28 4.75
C ALA A 78 7.93 10.29 5.85
N GLY A 79 7.85 8.99 5.54
CA GLY A 79 7.58 7.94 6.52
C GLY A 79 8.62 7.87 7.64
N VAL A 80 9.91 7.91 7.30
CA VAL A 80 10.98 7.90 8.33
C VAL A 80 11.05 9.20 9.12
N LEU A 81 10.77 10.35 8.48
CA LEU A 81 10.69 11.63 9.19
C LEU A 81 9.52 11.64 10.17
N MET A 82 8.37 11.11 9.78
CA MET A 82 7.23 10.99 10.67
C MET A 82 7.54 10.08 11.87
N ALA A 83 8.22 8.96 11.65
CA ALA A 83 8.67 8.10 12.75
C ALA A 83 9.62 8.85 13.71
N LYS A 84 10.54 9.68 13.19
CA LYS A 84 11.39 10.54 14.02
C LYS A 84 10.61 11.60 14.79
N LEU A 85 9.59 12.22 14.18
CA LEU A 85 8.73 13.19 14.86
C LEU A 85 7.93 12.53 16.00
N LEU A 86 7.38 11.34 15.78
CA LEU A 86 6.65 10.59 16.81
C LEU A 86 7.54 10.20 18.00
N ASN A 87 8.86 10.09 17.80
CA ASN A 87 9.82 9.82 18.87
C ASN A 87 10.02 10.98 19.84
N LEU A 88 9.57 12.19 19.49
CA LEU A 88 9.64 13.36 20.37
C LEU A 88 8.48 13.42 21.37
N CYS A 89 7.37 12.76 21.07
CA CYS A 89 6.13 12.83 21.86
C CYS A 89 5.63 11.49 22.40
N SER A 90 6.31 10.38 22.09
CA SER A 90 5.90 9.02 22.51
C SER A 90 6.75 8.48 23.66
N LYS A 91 6.11 7.76 24.60
CA LYS A 91 6.81 7.06 25.70
C LYS A 91 7.68 5.91 25.17
N ASN A 92 7.11 5.09 24.29
CA ASN A 92 7.81 4.03 23.59
C ASN A 92 8.24 4.56 22.23
N LYS A 93 9.53 4.83 22.05
CA LYS A 93 10.08 5.36 20.80
C LYS A 93 9.96 4.33 19.69
N ILE A 94 9.44 4.76 18.55
CA ILE A 94 9.28 3.99 17.32
C ILE A 94 10.62 3.89 16.60
N ASN A 95 11.01 2.70 16.16
CA ASN A 95 12.19 2.55 15.33
C ASN A 95 11.96 3.22 13.95
N PRO A 96 12.79 4.20 13.54
CA PRO A 96 12.62 4.90 12.27
C PRO A 96 12.64 3.99 11.03
N LEU A 97 13.26 2.81 11.12
CA LEU A 97 13.24 1.81 10.03
C LEU A 97 11.82 1.35 9.68
N ILE A 98 10.90 1.38 10.64
CA ILE A 98 9.50 1.01 10.44
C ILE A 98 8.75 2.11 9.67
N GLY A 99 9.24 3.35 9.71
CA GLY A 99 8.63 4.47 9.00
C GLY A 99 8.63 4.30 7.48
N SER A 100 9.71 3.76 6.91
CA SER A 100 9.77 3.48 5.46
C SER A 100 8.91 2.28 5.04
N ALA A 101 8.55 1.38 5.98
CA ALA A 101 7.64 0.27 5.72
C ALA A 101 6.18 0.72 5.50
N GLY A 102 5.87 2.01 5.68
CA GLY A 102 4.57 2.60 5.35
C GLY A 102 4.26 2.67 3.85
N VAL A 103 5.26 2.49 2.97
CA VAL A 103 5.00 2.30 1.53
C VAL A 103 4.32 0.95 1.32
N SER A 104 3.13 0.96 0.74
CA SER A 104 2.17 -0.16 0.69
C SER A 104 2.54 -1.30 -0.27
N ALA A 105 3.81 -1.70 -0.31
CA ALA A 105 4.29 -2.86 -1.05
C ALA A 105 4.23 -4.10 -0.16
N VAL A 106 3.02 -4.64 0.04
CA VAL A 106 2.79 -5.83 0.87
C VAL A 106 3.32 -7.11 0.21
N PRO A 107 3.95 -8.05 0.94
CA PRO A 107 4.57 -7.93 2.27
C PRO A 107 6.03 -7.42 2.21
N MET A 108 6.54 -7.11 1.01
CA MET A 108 7.97 -6.91 0.76
C MET A 108 8.56 -5.66 1.41
N ALA A 109 7.82 -4.55 1.55
CA ALA A 109 8.31 -3.34 2.23
C ALA A 109 8.73 -3.64 3.69
N ALA A 110 7.90 -4.38 4.42
CA ALA A 110 8.22 -4.82 5.78
C ALA A 110 9.41 -5.79 5.81
N ARG A 111 9.56 -6.66 4.79
CA ARG A 111 10.73 -7.55 4.67
C ARG A 111 12.02 -6.79 4.41
N VAL A 112 12.01 -5.77 3.56
CA VAL A 112 13.17 -4.91 3.30
C VAL A 112 13.55 -4.12 4.56
N SER A 113 12.57 -3.54 5.26
CA SER A 113 12.80 -2.89 6.56
C SER A 113 13.42 -3.85 7.59
N ASN A 114 12.93 -5.10 7.65
CA ASN A 114 13.49 -6.14 8.51
C ASN A 114 14.93 -6.51 8.13
N LYS A 115 15.23 -6.62 6.83
CA LYS A 115 16.59 -6.88 6.35
C LYS A 115 17.57 -5.81 6.84
N VAL A 116 17.23 -4.53 6.66
CA VAL A 116 18.07 -3.40 7.11
C VAL A 116 18.16 -3.35 8.65
N GLY A 117 17.10 -3.75 9.36
CA GLY A 117 17.15 -3.91 10.81
C GLY A 117 18.14 -4.99 11.26
N LEU A 118 18.13 -6.14 10.59
CA LEU A 118 19.06 -7.24 10.86
C LEU A 118 20.51 -6.93 10.47
N GLU A 119 20.72 -6.05 9.48
CA GLU A 119 22.06 -5.52 9.15
C GLU A 119 22.63 -4.67 10.30
N SER A 120 21.76 -4.01 11.09
CA SER A 120 22.18 -3.20 12.24
C SER A 120 22.31 -4.03 13.52
N ASP A 121 21.43 -5.01 13.72
CA ASP A 121 21.45 -5.92 14.86
C ASP A 121 20.79 -7.28 14.48
N PRO A 122 21.55 -8.40 14.50
CA PRO A 122 21.05 -9.73 14.15
C PRO A 122 19.88 -10.25 15.01
N GLN A 123 19.63 -9.66 16.18
CA GLN A 123 18.52 -10.03 17.07
C GLN A 123 17.30 -9.09 16.92
N ASN A 124 17.42 -8.02 16.13
CA ASN A 124 16.36 -7.04 15.94
C ASN A 124 15.41 -7.47 14.80
N PHE A 125 14.39 -8.24 15.16
CA PHE A 125 13.35 -8.70 14.22
C PHE A 125 12.20 -7.70 14.11
N LEU A 126 12.13 -7.00 12.98
CA LEU A 126 11.10 -5.99 12.71
C LEU A 126 9.90 -6.52 11.93
N LEU A 127 9.99 -7.66 11.24
CA LEU A 127 8.98 -8.07 10.26
C LEU A 127 7.54 -8.05 10.82
N MET A 128 7.32 -8.62 12.00
CA MET A 128 5.99 -8.64 12.62
C MET A 128 5.49 -7.24 12.99
N HIS A 129 6.38 -6.37 13.46
CA HIS A 129 6.00 -5.03 13.90
C HIS A 129 5.84 -4.05 12.72
N ALA A 130 6.68 -4.18 11.68
CA ALA A 130 6.65 -3.37 10.47
C ALA A 130 5.46 -3.65 9.55
N MET A 131 4.72 -4.75 9.75
CA MET A 131 3.46 -4.97 9.04
C MET A 131 2.39 -3.94 9.41
N GLY A 132 2.43 -3.35 10.61
CA GLY A 132 1.48 -2.33 11.04
C GLY A 132 1.44 -1.13 10.08
N PRO A 133 2.56 -0.39 9.90
CA PRO A 133 2.61 0.71 8.94
C PRO A 133 2.37 0.29 7.49
N ASN A 134 2.75 -0.93 7.10
CA ASN A 134 2.52 -1.42 5.73
C ASN A 134 1.02 -1.54 5.43
N VAL A 135 0.24 -2.13 6.35
CA VAL A 135 -1.23 -2.20 6.25
C VAL A 135 -1.84 -0.79 6.32
N ALA A 136 -1.33 0.08 7.19
CA ALA A 136 -1.77 1.47 7.26
C ALA A 136 -1.54 2.22 5.92
N GLY A 137 -0.46 1.92 5.21
CA GLY A 137 -0.18 2.47 3.88
C GLY A 137 -1.21 2.06 2.82
N VAL A 138 -1.69 0.81 2.85
CA VAL A 138 -2.76 0.33 1.94
C VAL A 138 -4.04 1.12 2.17
N ILE A 139 -4.42 1.33 3.44
CA ILE A 139 -5.59 2.12 3.83
C ILE A 139 -5.39 3.58 3.43
N GLY A 140 -4.23 4.16 3.74
CA GLY A 140 -3.88 5.54 3.42
C GLY A 140 -3.94 5.84 1.92
N SER A 141 -3.52 4.89 1.08
CA SER A 141 -3.61 5.01 -0.38
C SER A 141 -5.05 5.11 -0.86
N ALA A 142 -5.96 4.31 -0.30
CA ALA A 142 -7.39 4.38 -0.62
C ALA A 142 -8.03 5.69 -0.14
N ILE A 143 -7.62 6.19 1.03
CA ILE A 143 -8.07 7.50 1.54
C ILE A 143 -7.60 8.63 0.61
N ALA A 144 -6.32 8.65 0.24
CA ALA A 144 -5.76 9.64 -0.66
C ALA A 144 -6.46 9.62 -2.03
N ALA A 145 -6.71 8.43 -2.59
CA ALA A 145 -7.47 8.26 -3.81
C ALA A 145 -8.89 8.84 -3.70
N GLY A 146 -9.61 8.56 -2.60
CA GLY A 146 -10.92 9.15 -2.35
C GLY A 146 -10.90 10.68 -2.24
N VAL A 147 -9.82 11.26 -1.68
CA VAL A 147 -9.71 12.72 -1.53
C VAL A 147 -9.52 13.35 -2.90
N MET A 148 -8.67 12.74 -3.73
CA MET A 148 -8.45 13.17 -5.10
C MET A 148 -9.71 13.01 -5.96
N LEU A 149 -10.46 11.91 -5.83
CA LEU A 149 -11.75 11.73 -6.52
C LEU A 149 -12.72 12.85 -6.17
N LYS A 150 -12.90 13.13 -4.88
CA LYS A 150 -13.75 14.22 -4.40
C LYS A 150 -13.31 15.56 -4.98
N TYR A 151 -12.01 15.86 -4.92
CA TYR A 151 -11.48 17.16 -5.33
C TYR A 151 -11.58 17.38 -6.84
N VAL A 152 -11.26 16.36 -7.65
CA VAL A 152 -11.25 16.47 -9.11
C VAL A 152 -12.65 16.43 -9.72
N LEU A 153 -13.59 15.67 -9.14
CA LEU A 153 -14.94 15.51 -9.70
C LEU A 153 -15.94 16.57 -9.19
N ALA A 154 -15.65 17.26 -8.09
CA ALA A 154 -16.49 18.34 -7.53
C ALA A 154 -16.02 19.75 -7.93
N MET A 155 -14.99 19.84 -8.76
CA MET A 155 -14.49 21.06 -9.39
C MET A 155 -14.88 21.06 -10.86
#